data_AF-A0A5R9EFW8-F1
#
_entry.id   AF-A0A5R9EFW8-F1
#
_cell.length_a   1.000
_cell.length_b   1.000
_cell.length_c   1.000
_cell.angle_alpha   90.00
_cell.angle_beta   90.00
_cell.angle_gamma   90.00
#
_symmetry.space_group_name_H-M   'P 1'
#
loop_
_entity.id
_entity.type
_entity.pdbx_description
1 polymer ?
#
loop_
_entity_poly.entity_id
_entity_poly.type
_entity_poly.pdbx_seq_one_letter_code
_entity_poly.pdbx_strand_id
1 'polypeptide(L)'
;MLDPRSARPDSVLFTRKALIETAFLAGLRARLDDSPLTDDYASILEQVEDVAREPSYREMIARDESALLLYAGTYAALRLCGRDAPEFERIIRQAVEGGYAAAFERVPYRQLDLLHTLYLCGIEHDLSPMDDVLPFSLLCRRPNVLKLADRDVYAITHTIFYVTDFGLRDPAWPRGFRPGEGVELLEALLVLAEARANADLVGELLCCLYCLGVTDSYAADRAWAFLESVQDGNGRVNGPEGVLHPGADAGDGDFRHWAEGYHTTIVAALAGLLERSPRRRSQPPPTPPAEDVCLRTPLRRAVMWLCDAVPEQDHRSGLAGVTAAAVGASAIREHDLARPSLECYAAHLADAAPAFWQEQGMEIAGAFALALRQAEVHCPSLDEHLKATADAIASLESIPADTAGGVHRLISLGVLSRSAASSIPRQTTRRERHLYPLHAAVSLCEARETYHLGQMAGTLRTLIQEGWGHHRITRDALSFLIAQQNTGGAFGYPAFDDRTARRRAQYSWTRSAVIALAAAATTGLRD
;
A
#
# COMPACT_ATOMS: atom_id res chain seq x y z
N MET A 1 26.32 -13.30 22.54
CA MET A 1 26.65 -11.92 22.97
C MET A 1 27.14 -11.16 21.75
N LEU A 2 26.55 -9.99 21.45
CA LEU A 2 26.84 -9.19 20.25
C LEU A 2 28.11 -8.34 20.42
N ASP A 3 29.27 -8.95 20.29
CA ASP A 3 30.53 -8.24 20.45
C ASP A 3 31.17 -7.95 19.09
N PRO A 4 31.16 -6.70 18.61
CA PRO A 4 31.84 -6.33 17.36
C PRO A 4 33.34 -6.64 17.35
N ARG A 5 33.98 -6.84 18.52
CA ARG A 5 35.40 -7.18 18.64
C ARG A 5 35.69 -8.62 18.22
N SER A 6 34.73 -9.53 18.42
CA SER A 6 34.85 -10.95 18.07
C SER A 6 34.17 -11.30 16.74
N ALA A 7 33.48 -10.34 16.14
CA ALA A 7 32.86 -10.49 14.83
C ALA A 7 33.91 -10.70 13.73
N ARG A 8 33.55 -11.52 12.73
CA ARG A 8 34.38 -11.72 11.54
C ARG A 8 34.44 -10.43 10.74
N PRO A 9 35.52 -10.13 10.00
CA PRO A 9 35.67 -8.86 9.29
C PRO A 9 34.50 -8.49 8.37
N ASP A 10 33.85 -9.48 7.77
CA ASP A 10 32.67 -9.35 6.90
C ASP A 10 31.36 -9.13 7.67
N SER A 11 31.29 -9.49 8.96
CA SER A 11 30.11 -9.31 9.81
C SER A 11 30.21 -8.14 10.80
N VAL A 12 31.37 -7.49 10.94
CA VAL A 12 31.58 -6.39 11.90
C VAL A 12 30.53 -5.27 11.76
N LEU A 13 30.23 -4.81 10.55
CA LEU A 13 29.25 -3.73 10.33
C LEU A 13 27.84 -4.15 10.75
N PHE A 14 27.48 -5.40 10.47
CA PHE A 14 26.21 -5.97 10.87
C PHE A 14 26.11 -6.10 12.40
N THR A 15 27.13 -6.65 13.06
CA THR A 15 27.18 -6.77 14.52
C THR A 15 27.13 -5.40 15.19
N ARG A 16 27.77 -4.38 14.61
CA ARG A 16 27.67 -2.99 15.09
C ARG A 16 26.24 -2.48 15.00
N LYS A 17 25.59 -2.63 13.84
CA LYS A 17 24.18 -2.25 13.65
C LYS A 17 23.28 -2.94 14.70
N ALA A 18 23.41 -4.26 14.85
CA ALA A 18 22.62 -5.02 15.82
C ALA A 18 22.88 -4.56 17.27
N LEU A 19 24.12 -4.24 17.63
CA LEU A 19 24.45 -3.69 18.95
C LEU A 19 23.73 -2.35 19.20
N ILE A 20 23.73 -1.44 18.22
CA ILE A 20 23.09 -0.12 18.35
C ILE A 20 21.58 -0.26 18.48
N GLU A 21 20.94 -1.08 17.65
CA GLU A 21 19.48 -1.29 17.72
C GLU A 21 19.07 -1.92 19.05
N THR A 22 19.87 -2.86 19.56
CA THR A 22 19.64 -3.48 20.89
C THR A 22 19.85 -2.47 22.02
N ALA A 23 20.91 -1.65 21.93
CA ALA A 23 21.13 -0.54 22.87
C ALA A 23 19.96 0.43 22.87
N PHE A 24 19.48 0.78 21.69
CA PHE A 24 18.38 1.71 21.51
C PHE A 24 17.07 1.17 22.07
N LEU A 25 16.79 -0.13 21.92
CA LEU A 25 15.67 -0.79 22.59
C LEU A 25 15.74 -0.61 24.12
N ALA A 26 16.90 -0.80 24.73
CA ALA A 26 17.08 -0.58 26.18
C ALA A 26 16.93 0.90 26.58
N GLY A 27 17.50 1.82 25.80
CA GLY A 27 17.35 3.27 26.00
C GLY A 27 15.90 3.73 25.91
N LEU A 28 15.18 3.27 24.88
CA LEU A 28 13.75 3.54 24.73
C LEU A 28 12.93 2.88 25.83
N ARG A 29 13.29 1.68 26.29
CA ARG A 29 12.62 1.04 27.43
C ARG A 29 12.71 1.89 28.70
N ALA A 30 13.88 2.43 29.01
CA ALA A 30 14.08 3.33 30.16
C ALA A 30 13.28 4.64 29.99
N ARG A 31 13.11 5.10 28.75
CA ARG A 31 12.41 6.34 28.44
C ARG A 31 10.89 6.20 28.39
N LEU A 32 10.37 5.04 27.97
CA LEU A 32 8.93 4.82 27.79
C LEU A 32 8.25 4.31 29.06
N ASP A 33 9.00 3.76 30.01
CA ASP A 33 8.49 3.20 31.25
C ASP A 33 9.50 3.43 32.38
N ASP A 34 9.03 4.04 33.47
CA ASP A 34 9.81 4.48 34.63
C ASP A 34 10.30 3.34 35.52
N SER A 35 9.87 2.10 35.29
CA SER A 35 10.39 0.98 36.07
C SER A 35 11.89 0.79 35.80
N PRO A 36 12.69 0.37 36.81
CA PRO A 36 14.09 0.05 36.61
C PRO A 36 14.29 -0.99 35.50
N LEU A 37 15.40 -0.88 34.75
CA LEU A 37 15.84 -1.94 33.86
C LEU A 37 16.31 -3.13 34.70
N THR A 38 15.67 -4.29 34.55
CA THR A 38 16.04 -5.55 35.21
C THR A 38 16.46 -6.60 34.19
N ASP A 39 17.10 -7.66 34.67
CA ASP A 39 17.36 -8.90 33.94
C ASP A 39 18.03 -8.68 32.57
N ASP A 40 17.35 -9.03 31.48
CA ASP A 40 17.89 -8.99 30.12
C ASP A 40 18.24 -7.56 29.66
N TYR A 41 17.43 -6.56 30.03
CA TYR A 41 17.72 -5.16 29.68
C TYR A 41 18.94 -4.62 30.40
N ALA A 42 19.14 -5.01 31.67
CA ALA A 42 20.34 -4.65 32.42
C ALA A 42 21.59 -5.30 31.78
N SER A 43 21.48 -6.58 31.41
CA SER A 43 22.56 -7.32 30.75
C SER A 43 22.93 -6.73 29.38
N ILE A 44 21.93 -6.32 28.59
CA ILE A 44 22.14 -5.59 27.33
C ILE A 44 22.89 -4.28 27.60
N LEU A 45 22.44 -3.49 28.58
CA LEU A 45 23.04 -2.21 28.88
C LEU A 45 24.50 -2.33 29.34
N GLU A 46 24.81 -3.30 30.21
CA GLU A 46 26.17 -3.60 30.66
C GLU A 46 27.08 -3.95 29.47
N GLN A 47 26.59 -4.79 28.55
CA GLN A 47 27.34 -5.16 27.36
C GLN A 47 27.61 -3.96 26.44
N VAL A 48 26.60 -3.11 26.24
CA VAL A 48 26.72 -1.89 25.44
C VAL A 48 27.74 -0.94 26.06
N GLU A 49 27.70 -0.78 27.39
CA GLU A 49 28.63 0.05 28.12
C GLU A 49 30.07 -0.46 28.01
N ASP A 50 30.28 -1.78 28.11
CA ASP A 50 31.58 -2.40 27.93
C ASP A 50 32.17 -2.16 26.53
N VAL A 51 31.35 -2.29 25.47
CA VAL A 51 31.81 -1.99 24.11
C VAL A 51 32.08 -0.49 23.93
N ALA A 52 31.23 0.39 24.49
CA ALA A 52 31.39 1.84 24.37
C ALA A 52 32.62 2.39 25.12
N ARG A 53 33.07 1.71 26.18
CA ARG A 53 34.31 2.06 26.91
C ARG A 53 35.57 1.83 26.08
N GLU A 54 35.52 1.02 25.04
CA GLU A 54 36.69 0.74 24.22
C GLU A 54 37.14 1.99 23.44
N PRO A 55 38.41 2.42 23.55
CA PRO A 55 38.92 3.54 22.77
C PRO A 55 38.77 3.31 21.26
N SER A 56 39.02 2.08 20.80
CA SER A 56 38.93 1.71 19.38
C SER A 56 37.53 1.81 18.80
N TYR A 57 36.48 1.62 19.62
CA TYR A 57 35.10 1.80 19.20
C TYR A 57 34.80 3.29 18.99
N ARG A 58 35.18 4.14 19.95
CA ARG A 58 34.96 5.60 19.91
C ARG A 58 35.78 6.28 18.82
N GLU A 59 37.01 5.81 18.59
CA GLU A 59 37.91 6.29 17.53
C GLU A 59 37.29 6.18 16.13
N MET A 60 36.33 5.27 15.91
CA MET A 60 35.66 5.13 14.62
C MET A 60 34.92 6.40 14.21
N ILE A 61 34.33 7.15 15.14
CA ILE A 61 33.71 8.45 14.85
C ILE A 61 34.75 9.45 14.35
N ALA A 62 35.90 9.51 15.03
CA ALA A 62 36.96 10.45 14.70
C ALA A 62 37.65 10.12 13.36
N ARG A 63 37.63 8.85 12.95
CA ARG A 63 38.24 8.38 11.69
C ARG A 63 37.30 8.43 10.51
N ASP A 64 36.02 8.25 10.75
CA ASP A 64 34.98 8.18 9.74
C ASP A 64 33.72 8.88 10.24
N GLU A 65 33.67 10.19 10.04
CA GLU A 65 32.49 10.99 10.39
C GLU A 65 31.24 10.60 9.59
N SER A 66 31.38 9.86 8.47
CA SER A 66 30.22 9.30 7.77
C SER A 66 29.51 8.25 8.62
N ALA A 67 30.26 7.56 9.49
CA ALA A 67 29.76 6.58 10.43
C ALA A 67 29.35 7.20 11.78
N LEU A 68 29.38 8.53 11.93
CA LEU A 68 28.92 9.24 13.13
C LEU A 68 27.56 8.71 13.58
N LEU A 69 26.62 8.55 12.64
CA LEU A 69 25.27 8.07 12.92
C LEU A 69 25.26 6.65 13.52
N LEU A 70 26.14 5.77 13.01
CA LEU A 70 26.26 4.40 13.50
C LEU A 70 26.69 4.43 14.97
N TYR A 71 27.75 5.16 15.32
CA TYR A 71 28.32 5.07 16.67
C TYR A 71 27.68 6.01 17.70
N ALA A 72 27.19 7.19 17.29
CA ALA A 72 26.56 8.14 18.20
C ALA A 72 25.25 7.60 18.80
N GLY A 73 24.54 6.72 18.07
CA GLY A 73 23.36 6.03 18.59
C GLY A 73 23.64 5.21 19.86
N THR A 74 24.84 4.63 19.98
CA THR A 74 25.26 3.92 21.20
C THR A 74 25.36 4.87 22.40
N TYR A 75 25.96 6.04 22.21
CA TYR A 75 26.04 7.05 23.26
C TYR A 75 24.65 7.61 23.62
N ALA A 76 23.80 7.87 22.62
CA ALA A 76 22.41 8.27 22.83
C ALA A 76 21.66 7.26 23.72
N ALA A 77 21.76 5.97 23.44
CA ALA A 77 21.14 4.91 24.23
C ALA A 77 21.65 4.87 25.68
N LEU A 78 22.97 4.97 25.90
CA LEU A 78 23.57 5.05 27.23
C LEU A 78 23.04 6.25 28.03
N ARG A 79 23.01 7.43 27.39
CA ARG A 79 22.52 8.66 28.01
C ARG A 79 21.04 8.56 28.39
N LEU A 80 20.21 7.94 27.56
CA LEU A 80 18.79 7.67 27.90
C LEU A 80 18.64 6.79 29.14
N CYS A 81 19.60 5.90 29.41
CA CYS A 81 19.66 5.09 30.62
C CYS A 81 20.36 5.77 31.80
N GLY A 82 20.68 7.06 31.72
CA GLY A 82 21.40 7.81 32.76
C GLY A 82 22.86 7.39 32.91
N ARG A 83 23.48 6.86 31.85
CA ARG A 83 24.91 6.49 31.80
C ARG A 83 25.67 7.55 31.01
N ASP A 84 26.37 8.43 31.72
CA ASP A 84 27.22 9.42 31.09
C ASP A 84 28.56 8.82 30.66
N ALA A 85 29.03 9.21 29.46
CA ALA A 85 30.32 8.85 28.92
C ALA A 85 31.01 10.11 28.34
N PRO A 86 31.63 10.95 29.19
CA PRO A 86 32.11 12.28 28.79
C PRO A 86 33.10 12.26 27.63
N GLU A 87 33.94 11.23 27.55
CA GLU A 87 34.90 11.10 26.45
C GLU A 87 34.22 10.72 25.13
N PHE A 88 33.13 9.96 25.18
CA PHE A 88 32.34 9.63 23.98
C PHE A 88 31.60 10.87 23.49
N GLU A 89 31.00 11.63 24.40
CA GLU A 89 30.39 12.94 24.13
C GLU A 89 31.38 13.91 23.48
N ARG A 90 32.59 14.02 24.04
CA ARG A 90 33.65 14.89 23.52
C ARG A 90 33.99 14.58 22.06
N ILE A 91 34.08 13.31 21.70
CA ILE A 91 34.40 12.87 20.33
C ILE A 91 33.24 13.19 19.37
N ILE A 92 31.99 12.96 19.79
CA ILE A 92 30.81 13.31 18.99
C ILE A 92 30.75 14.82 18.75
N ARG A 93 30.96 15.61 19.80
CA ARG A 93 31.01 17.08 19.73
C ARG A 93 32.09 17.56 18.76
N GLN A 94 33.30 16.99 18.84
CA GLN A 94 34.41 17.32 17.95
C GLN A 94 34.07 17.01 16.48
N ALA A 95 33.41 15.88 16.20
CA ALA A 95 33.00 15.53 14.84
C ALA A 95 31.90 16.48 14.30
N VAL A 96 30.97 16.91 15.15
CA VAL A 96 29.93 17.88 14.77
C VAL A 96 30.53 19.27 14.51
N GLU A 97 31.41 19.74 15.40
CA GLU A 97 32.12 21.02 15.27
C GLU A 97 33.05 21.06 14.04
N GLY A 98 33.60 19.92 13.62
CA GLY A 98 34.37 19.77 12.40
C GLY A 98 33.57 20.06 11.12
N GLY A 99 32.23 20.02 11.19
CA GLY A 99 31.32 20.39 10.11
C GLY A 99 31.24 19.41 8.94
N TYR A 100 32.13 18.42 8.85
CA TYR A 100 32.14 17.47 7.73
C TYR A 100 30.96 16.49 7.81
N ALA A 101 30.50 16.12 9.01
CA ALA A 101 29.22 15.45 9.21
C ALA A 101 28.02 16.18 8.55
N ALA A 102 28.04 17.52 8.49
CA ALA A 102 27.01 18.33 7.84
C ALA A 102 27.10 18.33 6.30
N ALA A 103 28.27 18.03 5.76
CA ALA A 103 28.57 18.15 4.33
C ALA A 103 28.08 16.96 3.49
N PHE A 104 27.72 15.83 4.11
CA PHE A 104 27.23 14.66 3.39
C PHE A 104 25.83 14.87 2.83
N GLU A 105 25.65 14.51 1.56
CA GLU A 105 24.33 14.40 0.95
C GLU A 105 23.54 13.28 1.63
N ARG A 106 22.43 13.64 2.27
CA ARG A 106 21.53 12.69 2.92
C ARG A 106 20.13 12.83 2.37
N VAL A 107 19.49 11.69 2.16
CA VAL A 107 18.04 11.64 1.97
C VAL A 107 17.34 12.12 3.26
N PRO A 108 16.15 12.74 3.17
CA PRO A 108 15.54 13.45 4.29
C PRO A 108 15.42 12.64 5.59
N TYR A 109 14.99 11.37 5.52
CA TYR A 109 14.86 10.55 6.73
C TYR A 109 16.20 10.25 7.42
N ARG A 110 17.31 10.18 6.66
CA ARG A 110 18.67 10.02 7.22
C ARG A 110 19.21 11.30 7.80
N GLN A 111 18.78 12.46 7.30
CA GLN A 111 19.07 13.74 7.94
C GLN A 111 18.31 13.85 9.26
N LEU A 112 17.04 13.43 9.30
CA LEU A 112 16.25 13.36 10.53
C LEU A 112 16.87 12.39 11.57
N ASP A 113 17.39 11.25 11.12
CA ASP A 113 18.12 10.28 11.94
C ASP A 113 19.32 10.93 12.67
N LEU A 114 20.14 11.68 11.93
CA LEU A 114 21.27 12.43 12.50
C LEU A 114 20.79 13.47 13.51
N LEU A 115 19.81 14.30 13.16
CA LEU A 115 19.30 15.37 14.03
C LEU A 115 18.67 14.81 15.30
N HIS A 116 17.90 13.74 15.20
CA HIS A 116 17.32 13.05 16.35
C HIS A 116 18.41 12.43 17.23
N THR A 117 19.40 11.77 16.62
CA THR A 117 20.54 11.20 17.37
C THR A 117 21.30 12.28 18.14
N LEU A 118 21.59 13.42 17.53
CA LEU A 118 22.27 14.54 18.21
C LEU A 118 21.42 15.15 19.32
N TYR A 119 20.10 15.25 19.11
CA TYR A 119 19.15 15.65 20.14
C TYR A 119 19.19 14.69 21.34
N LEU A 120 19.18 13.37 21.11
CA LEU A 120 19.29 12.38 22.19
C LEU A 120 20.65 12.41 22.89
N CYS A 121 21.72 12.67 22.14
CA CYS A 121 23.06 12.87 22.69
C CYS A 121 23.19 14.17 23.48
N GLY A 122 22.24 15.11 23.37
CA GLY A 122 22.32 16.45 23.96
C GLY A 122 23.47 17.29 23.41
N ILE A 123 23.79 17.12 22.13
CA ILE A 123 24.85 17.87 21.43
C ILE A 123 24.22 19.03 20.67
N GLU A 124 24.65 20.24 21.00
CA GLU A 124 24.28 21.46 20.27
C GLU A 124 24.95 21.50 18.89
N HIS A 125 24.25 22.04 17.90
CA HIS A 125 24.73 22.11 16.52
C HIS A 125 24.05 23.23 15.72
N ASP A 126 24.69 23.69 14.64
CA ASP A 126 24.15 24.70 13.72
C ASP A 126 23.40 24.09 12.51
N LEU A 127 23.15 22.78 12.50
CA LEU A 127 22.36 22.11 11.45
C LEU A 127 20.90 22.58 11.44
N SER A 128 20.25 22.46 10.28
CA SER A 128 18.82 22.76 10.14
C SER A 128 17.97 21.94 11.13
N PRO A 129 16.95 22.54 11.77
CA PRO A 129 16.07 21.83 12.68
C PRO A 129 15.27 20.74 11.95
N MET A 130 14.82 19.72 12.69
CA MET A 130 14.03 18.61 12.13
C MET A 130 12.79 19.09 11.36
N ASP A 131 12.15 20.15 11.84
CA ASP A 131 10.93 20.70 11.25
C ASP A 131 11.17 21.33 9.87
N ASP A 132 12.40 21.78 9.56
CA ASP A 132 12.78 22.28 8.24
C ASP A 132 13.07 21.14 7.26
N VAL A 133 13.48 19.96 7.76
CA VAL A 133 13.79 18.78 6.95
C VAL A 133 12.54 17.96 6.63
N LEU A 134 11.59 17.87 7.58
CA LEU A 134 10.38 17.07 7.47
C LEU A 134 9.55 17.30 6.18
N PRO A 135 9.34 18.53 5.68
CA PRO A 135 8.61 18.78 4.42
C PRO A 135 9.20 18.08 3.18
N PHE A 136 10.47 17.68 3.22
CA PHE A 136 11.14 16.98 2.12
C PHE A 136 11.02 15.46 2.21
N SER A 137 10.57 14.92 3.35
CA SER A 137 10.36 13.49 3.55
C SER A 137 9.30 12.89 2.63
N LEU A 138 9.44 11.59 2.34
CA LEU A 138 8.46 10.87 1.53
C LEU A 138 7.07 10.88 2.17
N LEU A 139 6.98 10.77 3.50
CA LEU A 139 5.73 10.86 4.27
C LEU A 139 4.93 12.12 3.91
N CYS A 140 5.59 13.27 3.86
CA CYS A 140 4.94 14.55 3.54
C CYS A 140 4.63 14.76 2.05
N ARG A 141 5.02 13.82 1.17
CA ARG A 141 4.77 13.88 -0.29
C ARG A 141 3.59 13.04 -0.75
N ARG A 142 2.78 12.51 0.17
CA ARG A 142 1.54 11.75 -0.12
C ARG A 142 1.78 10.64 -1.16
N PRO A 143 2.69 9.71 -0.88
CA PRO A 143 3.06 8.69 -1.85
C PRO A 143 1.88 7.79 -2.21
N ASN A 144 1.96 7.20 -3.40
CA ASN A 144 1.04 6.16 -3.84
C ASN A 144 1.52 4.80 -3.31
N VAL A 145 0.72 4.11 -2.51
CA VAL A 145 1.14 2.88 -1.80
C VAL A 145 1.60 1.76 -2.72
N LEU A 146 1.05 1.66 -3.93
CA LEU A 146 1.45 0.62 -4.88
C LEU A 146 2.82 0.86 -5.52
N LYS A 147 3.31 2.11 -5.47
CA LYS A 147 4.61 2.49 -6.04
C LYS A 147 5.75 2.39 -5.02
N LEU A 148 5.44 2.17 -3.74
CA LEU A 148 6.43 2.09 -2.68
C LEU A 148 7.11 0.72 -2.70
N ALA A 149 8.44 0.74 -2.72
CA ALA A 149 9.26 -0.40 -2.38
C ALA A 149 9.50 -0.45 -0.86
N ASP A 150 9.97 -1.57 -0.35
CA ASP A 150 10.20 -1.76 1.10
C ASP A 150 11.13 -0.67 1.67
N ARG A 151 12.19 -0.29 0.95
CA ARG A 151 13.08 0.83 1.32
C ARG A 151 12.37 2.17 1.51
N ASP A 152 11.29 2.40 0.76
CA ASP A 152 10.50 3.62 0.83
C ASP A 152 9.58 3.58 2.05
N VAL A 153 9.07 2.39 2.40
CA VAL A 153 8.34 2.14 3.66
C VAL A 153 9.24 2.38 4.87
N TYR A 154 10.47 1.84 4.87
CA TYR A 154 11.46 2.13 5.91
C TYR A 154 11.77 3.63 6.02
N ALA A 155 11.85 4.35 4.89
CA ALA A 155 12.04 5.79 4.93
C ALA A 155 10.87 6.52 5.60
N ILE A 156 9.64 6.04 5.42
CA ILE A 156 8.43 6.58 6.06
C ILE A 156 8.44 6.26 7.56
N THR A 157 8.69 5.02 7.95
CA THR A 157 8.66 4.58 9.35
C THR A 157 9.72 5.30 10.18
N HIS A 158 10.96 5.35 9.68
CA HIS A 158 12.05 6.09 10.31
C HIS A 158 11.77 7.58 10.41
N THR A 159 11.15 8.19 9.38
CA THR A 159 10.72 9.59 9.47
C THR A 159 9.80 9.79 10.68
N ILE A 160 8.79 8.93 10.85
CA ILE A 160 7.84 9.01 11.97
C ILE A 160 8.56 8.82 13.30
N PHE A 161 9.41 7.81 13.43
CA PHE A 161 10.18 7.55 14.65
C PHE A 161 10.95 8.78 15.12
N TYR A 162 11.71 9.42 14.23
CA TYR A 162 12.57 10.55 14.59
C TYR A 162 11.77 11.82 14.86
N VAL A 163 10.77 12.13 14.04
CA VAL A 163 10.02 13.39 14.21
C VAL A 163 9.03 13.33 15.37
N THR A 164 8.55 12.15 15.73
CA THR A 164 7.70 11.98 16.92
C THR A 164 8.51 11.66 18.17
N ASP A 165 9.83 11.48 18.05
CA ASP A 165 10.67 10.99 19.14
C ASP A 165 10.07 9.72 19.78
N PHE A 166 9.72 8.76 18.92
CA PHE A 166 9.03 7.51 19.28
C PHE A 166 7.72 7.77 20.06
N GLY A 167 6.92 8.74 19.59
CA GLY A 167 5.63 9.12 20.17
C GLY A 167 5.69 10.06 21.39
N LEU A 168 6.88 10.45 21.83
CA LEU A 168 7.05 11.35 22.99
C LEU A 168 6.92 12.84 22.64
N ARG A 169 7.01 13.19 21.35
CA ARG A 169 6.97 14.57 20.83
C ARG A 169 5.88 14.76 19.78
N ASP A 170 5.29 15.97 19.74
CA ASP A 170 4.45 16.38 18.61
C ASP A 170 5.35 17.07 17.59
N PRO A 171 5.49 16.55 16.37
CA PRO A 171 6.24 17.26 15.33
C PRO A 171 5.47 18.48 14.83
N ALA A 172 6.20 19.52 14.41
CA ALA A 172 5.60 20.63 13.69
C ALA A 172 5.31 20.18 12.24
N TRP A 173 4.13 19.62 12.01
CA TRP A 173 3.74 19.13 10.70
C TRP A 173 3.73 20.26 9.65
N PRO A 174 4.25 20.02 8.42
CA PRO A 174 4.24 21.02 7.37
C PRO A 174 2.83 21.48 7.00
N ARG A 175 2.68 22.74 6.57
CA ARG A 175 1.37 23.27 6.16
C ARG A 175 0.74 22.40 5.07
N GLY A 176 -0.48 21.92 5.33
CA GLY A 176 -1.24 21.08 4.41
C GLY A 176 -1.07 19.58 4.64
N PHE A 177 -0.07 19.15 5.42
CA PHE A 177 -0.02 17.77 5.91
C PHE A 177 -1.12 17.54 6.94
N ARG A 178 -1.85 16.43 6.80
CA ARG A 178 -2.86 16.00 7.76
C ARG A 178 -2.40 14.70 8.40
N PRO A 179 -2.22 14.63 9.73
CA PRO A 179 -1.81 13.38 10.39
C PRO A 179 -2.69 12.18 10.04
N GLY A 180 -3.98 12.39 9.76
CA GLY A 180 -4.86 11.31 9.32
C GLY A 180 -4.58 10.74 7.94
N GLU A 181 -3.98 11.50 7.03
CA GLU A 181 -3.44 10.94 5.78
C GLU A 181 -2.24 10.03 6.07
N GLY A 182 -1.43 10.38 7.07
CA GLY A 182 -0.34 9.56 7.56
C GLY A 182 -0.84 8.25 8.17
N VAL A 183 -1.85 8.29 9.04
CA VAL A 183 -2.47 7.09 9.62
C VAL A 183 -3.06 6.20 8.53
N GLU A 184 -3.84 6.76 7.62
CA GLU A 184 -4.43 5.99 6.51
C GLU A 184 -3.34 5.35 5.61
N LEU A 185 -2.24 6.07 5.35
CA LEU A 185 -1.09 5.53 4.64
C LEU A 185 -0.49 4.31 5.38
N LEU A 186 -0.30 4.39 6.69
CA LEU A 186 0.24 3.30 7.50
C LEU A 186 -0.68 2.08 7.51
N GLU A 187 -1.99 2.26 7.66
CA GLU A 187 -2.96 1.15 7.65
C GLU A 187 -2.99 0.44 6.28
N ALA A 188 -2.88 1.21 5.19
CA ALA A 188 -2.75 0.65 3.85
C ALA A 188 -1.43 -0.12 3.65
N LEU A 189 -0.34 0.39 4.21
CA LEU A 189 0.96 -0.27 4.17
C LEU A 189 0.98 -1.54 5.02
N LEU A 190 0.25 -1.59 6.15
CA LEU A 190 0.09 -2.79 6.97
C LEU A 190 -0.58 -3.92 6.17
N VAL A 191 -1.68 -3.61 5.49
CA VAL A 191 -2.36 -4.56 4.59
C VAL A 191 -1.40 -5.12 3.53
N LEU A 192 -0.54 -4.27 2.96
CA LEU A 192 0.44 -4.68 1.94
C LEU A 192 1.60 -5.50 2.52
N ALA A 193 2.10 -5.14 3.71
CA ALA A 193 3.15 -5.86 4.40
C ALA A 193 2.67 -7.26 4.84
N GLU A 194 1.47 -7.36 5.41
CA GLU A 194 0.80 -8.63 5.74
C GLU A 194 0.63 -9.50 4.49
N ALA A 195 0.14 -8.92 3.39
CA ALA A 195 -0.06 -9.64 2.13
C ALA A 195 1.24 -10.20 1.53
N ARG A 196 2.39 -9.63 1.89
CA ARG A 196 3.74 -10.08 1.50
C ARG A 196 4.43 -10.92 2.58
N ALA A 197 3.76 -11.21 3.69
CA ALA A 197 4.33 -11.87 4.86
C ALA A 197 5.61 -11.18 5.42
N ASN A 198 5.70 -9.85 5.30
CA ASN A 198 6.85 -9.09 5.80
C ASN A 198 6.62 -8.63 7.25
N ALA A 199 6.93 -9.50 8.21
CA ALA A 199 6.75 -9.24 9.65
C ALA A 199 7.57 -8.06 10.18
N ASP A 200 8.71 -7.78 9.55
CA ASP A 200 9.56 -6.66 9.93
C ASP A 200 8.86 -5.32 9.69
N LEU A 201 8.36 -5.12 8.46
CA LEU A 201 7.56 -3.93 8.14
C LEU A 201 6.25 -3.88 8.91
N VAL A 202 5.60 -5.02 9.19
CA VAL A 202 4.40 -5.04 10.05
C VAL A 202 4.72 -4.48 11.43
N GLY A 203 5.82 -4.90 12.05
CA GLY A 203 6.26 -4.37 13.33
C GLY A 203 6.58 -2.87 13.27
N GLU A 204 7.29 -2.41 12.24
CA GLU A 204 7.67 -1.00 12.13
C GLU A 204 6.46 -0.08 11.93
N LEU A 205 5.52 -0.50 11.07
CA LEU A 205 4.29 0.25 10.82
C LEU A 205 3.39 0.30 12.06
N LEU A 206 3.37 -0.78 12.85
CA LEU A 206 2.66 -0.83 14.12
C LEU A 206 3.28 0.15 15.14
N CYS A 207 4.62 0.17 15.26
CA CYS A 207 5.32 1.21 16.03
C CYS A 207 4.91 2.63 15.58
N CYS A 208 4.81 2.86 14.27
CA CYS A 208 4.43 4.17 13.72
C CYS A 208 3.00 4.58 14.11
N LEU A 209 2.03 3.67 14.09
CA LEU A 209 0.67 3.94 14.55
C LEU A 209 0.68 4.41 16.01
N TYR A 210 1.44 3.74 16.89
CA TYR A 210 1.56 4.16 18.28
C TYR A 210 2.33 5.47 18.46
N CYS A 211 3.35 5.73 17.63
CA CYS A 211 4.05 7.02 17.61
C CYS A 211 3.12 8.18 17.23
N LEU A 212 2.13 7.94 16.38
CA LEU A 212 1.07 8.90 16.04
C LEU A 212 -0.09 8.90 17.05
N GLY A 213 -0.02 8.06 18.09
CA GLY A 213 -1.01 7.97 19.15
C GLY A 213 -2.30 7.24 18.80
N VAL A 214 -2.31 6.44 17.74
CA VAL A 214 -3.46 5.63 17.34
C VAL A 214 -3.62 4.46 18.29
N THR A 215 -4.79 4.34 18.92
CA THR A 215 -5.08 3.30 19.92
C THR A 215 -6.27 2.39 19.57
N ASP A 216 -7.01 2.72 18.51
CA ASP A 216 -8.20 1.97 18.07
C ASP A 216 -8.11 1.80 16.54
N SER A 217 -7.27 0.87 16.11
CA SER A 217 -7.11 0.54 14.70
C SER A 217 -7.28 -0.95 14.50
N TYR A 218 -8.29 -1.31 13.73
CA TYR A 218 -8.49 -2.68 13.30
C TYR A 218 -7.27 -3.24 12.54
N ALA A 219 -6.52 -2.38 11.83
CA ALA A 219 -5.27 -2.78 11.18
C ALA A 219 -4.19 -3.14 12.20
N ALA A 220 -4.12 -2.43 13.34
CA ALA A 220 -3.21 -2.77 14.43
C ALA A 220 -3.55 -4.12 15.07
N ASP A 221 -4.84 -4.42 15.30
CA ASP A 221 -5.28 -5.72 15.84
C ASP A 221 -4.85 -6.88 14.94
N ARG A 222 -4.98 -6.72 13.61
CA ARG A 222 -4.49 -7.72 12.66
C ARG A 222 -2.97 -7.83 12.66
N ALA A 223 -2.28 -6.70 12.71
CA ALA A 223 -0.82 -6.68 12.75
C ALA A 223 -0.30 -7.51 13.92
N TRP A 224 -0.91 -7.35 15.10
CA TRP A 224 -0.60 -8.18 16.27
C TRP A 224 -0.89 -9.67 16.05
N ALA A 225 -2.08 -10.01 15.56
CA ALA A 225 -2.43 -11.39 15.27
C ALA A 225 -1.47 -12.04 14.25
N PHE A 226 -1.01 -11.27 13.27
CA PHE A 226 0.00 -11.70 12.30
C PHE A 226 1.35 -11.92 12.97
N LEU A 227 1.86 -10.96 13.75
CA LEU A 227 3.13 -11.09 14.46
C LEU A 227 3.13 -12.28 15.43
N GLU A 228 2.03 -12.51 16.15
CA GLU A 228 1.86 -13.69 17.01
C GLU A 228 1.92 -14.99 16.20
N SER A 229 1.31 -15.02 15.01
CA SER A 229 1.28 -16.22 14.16
C SER A 229 2.65 -16.63 13.59
N VAL A 230 3.61 -15.68 13.52
CA VAL A 230 4.97 -15.92 13.03
C VAL A 230 6.03 -15.90 14.14
N GLN A 231 5.60 -15.81 15.40
CA GLN A 231 6.46 -15.86 16.56
C GLN A 231 6.81 -17.31 16.93
N ASP A 232 8.09 -17.60 17.11
CA ASP A 232 8.57 -18.89 17.58
C ASP A 232 8.32 -19.06 19.09
N GLY A 233 8.31 -20.29 19.58
CA GLY A 233 8.07 -20.60 21.00
C GLY A 233 9.09 -20.00 21.99
N ASN A 234 10.23 -19.48 21.51
CA ASN A 234 11.22 -18.75 22.32
C ASN A 234 11.03 -17.21 22.28
N GLY A 235 9.95 -16.73 21.65
CA GLY A 235 9.60 -15.31 21.56
C GLY A 235 10.21 -14.56 20.37
N ARG A 236 11.10 -15.19 19.61
CA ARG A 236 11.66 -14.64 18.37
C ARG A 236 10.56 -14.43 17.33
N VAL A 237 10.63 -13.32 16.60
CA VAL A 237 9.75 -13.07 15.44
C VAL A 237 10.58 -13.20 14.17
N ASN A 238 10.15 -14.07 13.26
CA ASN A 238 10.86 -14.32 12.01
C ASN A 238 10.72 -13.13 11.05
N GLY A 239 11.83 -12.69 10.46
CA GLY A 239 11.83 -11.68 9.40
C GLY A 239 11.41 -12.24 8.04
N PRO A 240 11.24 -11.36 7.03
CA PRO A 240 10.92 -11.78 5.66
C PRO A 240 12.00 -12.71 5.08
N GLU A 241 11.57 -13.70 4.29
CA GLU A 241 12.49 -14.62 3.61
C GLU A 241 13.42 -13.86 2.63
N GLY A 242 14.69 -14.30 2.56
CA GLY A 242 15.64 -13.84 1.54
C GLY A 242 16.36 -12.51 1.83
N VAL A 243 16.04 -11.82 2.93
CA VAL A 243 16.83 -10.67 3.40
C VAL A 243 18.03 -11.15 4.22
N LEU A 244 19.00 -11.77 3.55
CA LEU A 244 20.28 -12.09 4.16
C LEU A 244 21.21 -10.90 4.05
N HIS A 245 21.83 -10.52 5.16
CA HIS A 245 22.98 -9.63 5.11
C HIS A 245 24.12 -10.30 4.32
N PRO A 246 24.80 -9.58 3.41
CA PRO A 246 26.00 -10.09 2.73
C PRO A 246 27.00 -10.60 3.77
N GLY A 247 27.36 -11.88 3.71
CA GLY A 247 28.25 -12.55 4.67
C GLY A 247 27.58 -13.56 5.62
N ALA A 248 26.24 -13.59 5.70
CA ALA A 248 25.51 -14.58 6.50
C ALA A 248 25.53 -16.02 5.92
N ASP A 249 26.01 -16.20 4.68
CA ASP A 249 26.21 -17.52 4.05
C ASP A 249 27.41 -18.31 4.62
N ALA A 250 28.15 -17.73 5.58
CA ALA A 250 29.39 -18.29 6.11
C ALA A 250 29.18 -19.40 7.18
N GLY A 251 28.38 -20.43 6.85
CA GLY A 251 28.43 -21.77 7.45
C GLY A 251 27.99 -21.94 8.91
N ASP A 252 27.48 -20.89 9.57
CA ASP A 252 26.95 -20.95 10.93
C ASP A 252 25.42 -20.80 10.90
N GLY A 253 24.73 -21.94 11.01
CA GLY A 253 23.26 -21.99 10.98
C GLY A 253 22.62 -21.22 12.13
N ASP A 254 23.26 -21.17 13.30
CA ASP A 254 22.73 -20.48 14.47
C ASP A 254 22.88 -18.96 14.31
N PHE A 255 24.04 -18.50 13.84
CA PHE A 255 24.25 -17.08 13.53
C PHE A 255 23.30 -16.61 12.44
N ARG A 256 23.15 -17.38 11.35
CA ARG A 256 22.21 -17.06 10.27
C ARG A 256 20.80 -16.99 10.79
N HIS A 257 20.37 -18.00 11.54
CA HIS A 257 19.07 -18.05 12.15
C HIS A 257 18.87 -16.77 12.97
N TRP A 258 19.76 -16.42 13.90
CA TRP A 258 19.66 -15.18 14.68
C TRP A 258 19.61 -13.91 13.81
N ALA A 259 20.51 -13.80 12.82
CA ALA A 259 20.64 -12.64 11.95
C ALA A 259 19.39 -12.37 11.10
N GLU A 260 18.65 -13.40 10.73
CA GLU A 260 17.39 -13.30 9.98
C GLU A 260 16.20 -12.81 10.84
N GLY A 261 16.29 -12.91 12.17
CA GLY A 261 15.16 -12.61 13.08
C GLY A 261 15.39 -11.46 14.07
N TYR A 262 16.64 -11.03 14.31
CA TYR A 262 16.93 -10.10 15.40
C TYR A 262 16.21 -8.75 15.25
N HIS A 263 16.23 -8.16 14.04
CA HIS A 263 15.67 -6.83 13.79
C HIS A 263 14.16 -6.84 13.98
N THR A 264 13.47 -7.77 13.30
CA THR A 264 12.04 -8.02 13.46
C THR A 264 11.64 -8.24 14.92
N THR A 265 12.46 -8.99 15.68
CA THR A 265 12.22 -9.24 17.11
C THR A 265 12.34 -7.95 17.93
N ILE A 266 13.37 -7.13 17.68
CA ILE A 266 13.55 -5.83 18.34
C ILE A 266 12.37 -4.91 18.04
N VAL A 267 11.95 -4.83 16.78
CA VAL A 267 10.86 -3.96 16.34
C VAL A 267 9.52 -4.42 16.94
N ALA A 268 9.23 -5.72 16.97
CA ALA A 268 8.03 -6.27 17.60
C ALA A 268 8.02 -6.00 19.12
N ALA A 269 9.17 -6.16 19.79
CA ALA A 269 9.31 -5.81 21.20
C ALA A 269 9.08 -4.31 21.43
N LEU A 270 9.64 -3.45 20.57
CA LEU A 270 9.44 -2.01 20.62
C LEU A 270 7.97 -1.62 20.41
N ALA A 271 7.26 -2.26 19.48
CA ALA A 271 5.83 -2.04 19.27
C ALA A 271 5.04 -2.33 20.55
N GLY A 272 5.35 -3.43 21.24
CA GLY A 272 4.72 -3.79 22.51
C GLY A 272 5.10 -2.87 23.68
N LEU A 273 6.29 -2.27 23.65
CA LEU A 273 6.68 -1.23 24.61
C LEU A 273 5.91 0.07 24.36
N LEU A 274 5.81 0.51 23.11
CA LEU A 274 5.06 1.71 22.73
C LEU A 274 3.57 1.55 23.06
N GLU A 275 2.99 0.39 22.75
CA GLU A 275 1.59 0.09 23.05
C GLU A 275 1.27 0.20 24.53
N ARG A 276 2.12 -0.37 25.38
CA ARG A 276 1.90 -0.42 26.84
C ARG A 276 2.40 0.83 27.57
N SER A 277 3.11 1.73 26.88
CA SER A 277 3.74 2.88 27.53
C SER A 277 2.68 3.78 28.17
N PRO A 278 2.83 4.14 29.46
CA PRO A 278 1.96 5.13 30.10
C PRO A 278 2.19 6.54 29.54
N ARG A 279 3.29 6.76 28.80
CA ARG A 279 3.65 8.02 28.15
C ARG A 279 3.10 8.13 26.73
N ARG A 280 2.48 7.05 26.22
CA ARG A 280 1.86 7.04 24.90
C ARG A 280 0.73 8.06 24.88
N ARG A 281 0.74 8.88 23.84
CA ARG A 281 -0.37 9.79 23.55
C ARG A 281 -1.52 8.99 22.96
N SER A 282 -2.75 9.26 23.39
CA SER A 282 -3.93 8.67 22.76
C SER A 282 -4.66 9.75 21.97
N GLN A 283 -4.87 9.47 20.69
CA GLN A 283 -5.70 10.26 19.82
C GLN A 283 -6.71 9.33 19.14
N PRO A 284 -7.98 9.75 19.01
CA PRO A 284 -8.92 8.99 18.20
C PRO A 284 -8.40 8.94 16.76
N PRO A 285 -8.67 7.85 16.02
CA PRO A 285 -8.28 7.75 14.62
C PRO A 285 -8.81 8.98 13.87
N PRO A 286 -7.93 9.78 13.26
CA PRO A 286 -8.36 10.92 12.47
C PRO A 286 -9.23 10.43 11.32
N THR A 287 -10.33 11.12 11.05
CA THR A 287 -11.18 10.79 9.91
C THR A 287 -10.36 10.94 8.62
N PRO A 288 -10.23 9.89 7.79
CA PRO A 288 -9.47 9.99 6.56
C PRO A 288 -10.12 11.05 5.67
N PRO A 289 -9.33 11.90 5.01
CA PRO A 289 -9.91 12.88 4.10
C PRO A 289 -10.55 12.15 2.93
N ALA A 290 -11.77 12.59 2.58
CA ALA A 290 -12.37 12.33 1.29
C ALA A 290 -11.53 13.07 0.23
N GLU A 291 -10.44 12.45 -0.20
CA GLU A 291 -9.81 12.82 -1.47
C GLU A 291 -10.52 12.00 -2.54
N ASP A 292 -11.34 12.69 -3.31
CA ASP A 292 -11.98 12.13 -4.49
C ASP A 292 -11.02 12.22 -5.67
N VAL A 293 -10.85 11.09 -6.33
CA VAL A 293 -10.06 10.98 -7.56
C VAL A 293 -10.94 11.50 -8.68
N CYS A 294 -10.56 12.60 -9.35
CA CYS A 294 -11.39 13.13 -10.44
C CYS A 294 -11.54 12.13 -11.60
N LEU A 295 -12.70 11.50 -11.73
CA LEU A 295 -12.93 10.42 -12.71
C LEU A 295 -13.50 10.91 -14.03
N ARG A 296 -14.22 12.03 -14.04
CA ARG A 296 -15.00 12.47 -15.20
C ARG A 296 -14.13 12.69 -16.44
N THR A 297 -13.05 13.46 -16.30
CA THR A 297 -12.16 13.80 -17.41
C THR A 297 -11.47 12.57 -18.02
N PRO A 298 -10.78 11.71 -17.24
CA PRO A 298 -10.15 10.51 -17.81
C PRO A 298 -11.19 9.56 -18.41
N LEU A 299 -12.35 9.38 -17.78
CA LEU A 299 -13.39 8.51 -18.32
C LEU A 299 -13.93 9.01 -19.66
N ARG A 300 -14.22 10.31 -19.79
CA ARG A 300 -14.67 10.94 -21.04
C ARG A 300 -13.69 10.69 -22.19
N ARG A 301 -12.40 10.94 -21.97
CA ARG A 301 -11.35 10.74 -23.00
C ARG A 301 -11.28 9.29 -23.47
N ALA A 302 -11.40 8.34 -22.55
CA ALA A 302 -11.35 6.92 -22.86
C ALA A 302 -12.61 6.44 -23.61
N VAL A 303 -13.78 6.97 -23.26
CA VAL A 303 -15.03 6.72 -24.00
C VAL A 303 -14.90 7.19 -25.45
N MET A 304 -14.41 8.42 -25.66
CA MET A 304 -14.18 8.95 -27.01
C MET A 304 -13.20 8.08 -27.80
N TRP A 305 -12.05 7.73 -27.18
CA TRP A 305 -11.06 6.88 -27.82
C TRP A 305 -11.62 5.50 -28.21
N LEU A 306 -12.42 4.87 -27.35
CA LEU A 306 -13.05 3.59 -27.68
C LEU A 306 -14.01 3.73 -28.86
N CYS A 307 -14.84 4.79 -28.88
CA CYS A 307 -15.75 5.03 -30.00
C CYS A 307 -15.00 5.21 -31.33
N ASP A 308 -13.87 5.91 -31.32
CA ASP A 308 -13.03 6.12 -32.51
C ASP A 308 -12.30 4.84 -32.95
N ALA A 309 -11.92 3.97 -32.01
CA ALA A 309 -11.17 2.75 -32.29
C ALA A 309 -12.04 1.57 -32.75
N VAL A 310 -13.33 1.61 -32.44
CA VAL A 310 -14.31 0.55 -32.70
C VAL A 310 -14.44 0.17 -34.19
N PRO A 311 -14.50 1.11 -35.16
CA PRO A 311 -14.64 0.77 -36.59
C PRO A 311 -13.51 -0.10 -37.15
N GLU A 312 -12.36 -0.15 -36.47
CA GLU A 312 -11.21 -0.96 -36.89
C GLU A 312 -11.19 -2.36 -36.28
N GLN A 313 -12.12 -2.68 -35.39
CA GLN A 313 -12.23 -4.00 -34.77
C GLN A 313 -13.21 -4.89 -35.52
N ASP A 314 -13.00 -6.21 -35.45
CA ASP A 314 -14.04 -7.15 -35.86
C ASP A 314 -15.29 -6.99 -34.98
N HIS A 315 -16.46 -7.36 -35.49
CA HIS A 315 -17.73 -7.14 -34.78
C HIS A 315 -17.77 -7.80 -33.38
N ARG A 316 -17.11 -8.95 -33.18
CA ARG A 316 -17.06 -9.65 -31.89
C ARG A 316 -16.25 -8.85 -30.88
N SER A 317 -15.03 -8.44 -31.26
CA SER A 317 -14.14 -7.65 -30.41
C SER A 317 -14.65 -6.23 -30.17
N GLY A 318 -15.31 -5.65 -31.17
CA GLY A 318 -15.85 -4.29 -31.16
C GLY A 318 -17.02 -4.10 -30.21
N LEU A 319 -17.95 -5.08 -30.13
CA LEU A 319 -19.14 -4.99 -29.27
C LEU A 319 -18.78 -4.72 -27.80
N ALA A 320 -17.76 -5.41 -27.30
CA ALA A 320 -17.31 -5.24 -25.93
C ALA A 320 -16.75 -3.83 -25.67
N GLY A 321 -16.11 -3.20 -26.66
CA GLY A 321 -15.62 -1.82 -26.53
C GLY A 321 -16.72 -0.78 -26.63
N VAL A 322 -17.70 -0.95 -27.53
CA VAL A 322 -18.89 -0.07 -27.60
C VAL A 322 -19.68 -0.15 -26.29
N THR A 323 -19.89 -1.37 -25.78
CA THR A 323 -20.55 -1.58 -24.49
C THR A 323 -19.80 -0.88 -23.36
N ALA A 324 -18.47 -0.99 -23.30
CA ALA A 324 -17.68 -0.30 -22.29
C ALA A 324 -17.77 1.23 -22.43
N ALA A 325 -17.67 1.76 -23.66
CA ALA A 325 -17.83 3.19 -23.92
C ALA A 325 -19.19 3.71 -23.46
N ALA A 326 -20.27 2.97 -23.71
CA ALA A 326 -21.60 3.35 -23.27
C ALA A 326 -21.77 3.29 -21.74
N VAL A 327 -21.23 2.27 -21.08
CA VAL A 327 -21.19 2.18 -19.61
C VAL A 327 -20.41 3.37 -19.02
N GLY A 328 -19.26 3.71 -19.60
CA GLY A 328 -18.47 4.88 -19.22
C GLY A 328 -19.24 6.19 -19.39
N ALA A 329 -19.84 6.40 -20.56
CA ALA A 329 -20.66 7.57 -20.88
C ALA A 329 -21.83 7.74 -19.90
N SER A 330 -22.51 6.64 -19.58
CA SER A 330 -23.62 6.60 -18.62
C SER A 330 -23.16 7.00 -17.22
N ALA A 331 -21.99 6.50 -16.77
CA ALA A 331 -21.43 6.81 -15.46
C ALA A 331 -21.12 8.31 -15.26
N ILE A 332 -20.80 9.04 -16.34
CA ILE A 332 -20.60 10.51 -16.32
C ILE A 332 -21.80 11.30 -16.83
N ARG A 333 -22.94 10.63 -17.10
CA ARG A 333 -24.19 11.24 -17.59
C ARG A 333 -24.04 11.97 -18.93
N GLU A 334 -23.21 11.43 -19.82
CA GLU A 334 -22.95 11.97 -21.16
C GLU A 334 -23.26 10.92 -22.25
N HIS A 335 -24.49 10.38 -22.23
CA HIS A 335 -24.92 9.27 -23.10
C HIS A 335 -24.65 9.50 -24.59
N ASP A 336 -24.75 10.75 -25.04
CA ASP A 336 -24.54 11.13 -26.45
C ASP A 336 -23.12 10.81 -26.96
N LEU A 337 -22.13 10.68 -26.07
CA LEU A 337 -20.75 10.33 -26.48
C LEU A 337 -20.67 8.96 -27.16
N ALA A 338 -21.44 7.98 -26.68
CA ALA A 338 -21.40 6.61 -27.19
C ALA A 338 -22.51 6.30 -28.20
N ARG A 339 -23.51 7.19 -28.33
CA ARG A 339 -24.70 6.99 -29.16
C ARG A 339 -24.38 6.66 -30.63
N PRO A 340 -23.48 7.39 -31.34
CA PRO A 340 -23.18 7.06 -32.73
C PRO A 340 -22.62 5.63 -32.91
N SER A 341 -21.75 5.19 -31.99
CA SER A 341 -21.18 3.84 -32.00
C SER A 341 -22.23 2.77 -31.69
N LEU A 342 -23.16 3.06 -30.77
CA LEU A 342 -24.30 2.19 -30.45
C LEU A 342 -25.23 2.01 -31.66
N GLU A 343 -25.60 3.10 -32.34
CA GLU A 343 -26.45 3.08 -33.53
C GLU A 343 -25.80 2.28 -34.67
N CYS A 344 -24.51 2.51 -34.90
CA CYS A 344 -23.73 1.75 -35.87
C CYS A 344 -23.74 0.24 -35.56
N TYR A 345 -23.44 -0.17 -34.33
CA TYR A 345 -23.40 -1.58 -33.97
C TYR A 345 -24.78 -2.24 -33.94
N ALA A 346 -25.81 -1.52 -33.49
CA ALA A 346 -27.18 -2.01 -33.51
C ALA A 346 -27.64 -2.33 -34.93
N ALA A 347 -27.31 -1.48 -35.91
CA ALA A 347 -27.62 -1.71 -37.32
C ALA A 347 -26.84 -2.91 -37.89
N HIS A 348 -25.54 -3.03 -37.60
CA HIS A 348 -24.73 -4.15 -38.07
C HIS A 348 -25.13 -5.50 -37.48
N LEU A 349 -25.64 -5.49 -36.24
CA LEU A 349 -26.06 -6.70 -35.53
C LEU A 349 -27.57 -6.93 -35.60
N ALA A 350 -28.32 -6.15 -36.39
CA ALA A 350 -29.78 -6.26 -36.46
C ALA A 350 -30.27 -7.68 -36.77
N ASP A 351 -29.52 -8.42 -37.60
CA ASP A 351 -29.79 -9.79 -38.03
C ASP A 351 -28.74 -10.81 -37.51
N ALA A 352 -28.04 -10.49 -36.41
CA ALA A 352 -27.05 -11.39 -35.84
C ALA A 352 -27.68 -12.72 -35.37
N ALA A 353 -27.03 -13.84 -35.66
CA ALA A 353 -27.52 -15.15 -35.24
C ALA A 353 -27.51 -15.30 -33.69
N PRO A 354 -28.45 -16.06 -33.09
CA PRO A 354 -28.50 -16.25 -31.63
C PRO A 354 -27.19 -16.79 -31.02
N ALA A 355 -26.44 -17.61 -31.76
CA ALA A 355 -25.14 -18.12 -31.35
C ALA A 355 -24.11 -17.00 -31.10
N PHE A 356 -24.18 -15.90 -31.85
CA PHE A 356 -23.31 -14.73 -31.62
C PHE A 356 -23.55 -14.17 -30.22
N TRP A 357 -24.79 -13.91 -29.83
CA TRP A 357 -25.11 -13.35 -28.50
C TRP A 357 -24.76 -14.32 -27.36
N GLN A 358 -24.95 -15.62 -27.58
CA GLN A 358 -24.53 -16.65 -26.63
C GLN A 358 -23.01 -16.65 -26.42
N GLU A 359 -22.21 -16.50 -27.49
CA GLU A 359 -20.75 -16.41 -27.40
C GLU A 359 -20.29 -15.16 -26.62
N GLN A 360 -21.00 -14.03 -26.74
CA GLN A 360 -20.68 -12.79 -26.00
C GLN A 360 -21.00 -12.90 -24.51
N GLY A 361 -21.97 -13.74 -24.15
CA GLY A 361 -22.43 -13.93 -22.78
C GLY A 361 -23.31 -12.79 -22.26
N MET A 362 -24.07 -13.10 -21.20
CA MET A 362 -25.07 -12.19 -20.63
C MET A 362 -24.49 -10.92 -19.99
N GLU A 363 -23.21 -10.92 -19.62
CA GLU A 363 -22.56 -9.72 -19.09
C GLU A 363 -22.45 -8.63 -20.16
N ILE A 364 -21.95 -8.97 -21.34
CA ILE A 364 -21.76 -8.03 -22.45
C ILE A 364 -23.10 -7.75 -23.11
N ALA A 365 -23.87 -8.79 -23.48
CA ALA A 365 -25.15 -8.62 -24.16
C ALA A 365 -26.16 -7.82 -23.32
N GLY A 366 -26.27 -8.11 -22.02
CA GLY A 366 -27.15 -7.38 -21.11
C GLY A 366 -26.72 -5.93 -20.87
N ALA A 367 -25.42 -5.66 -20.77
CA ALA A 367 -24.90 -4.30 -20.65
C ALA A 367 -25.11 -3.49 -21.94
N PHE A 368 -24.92 -4.11 -23.10
CA PHE A 368 -25.19 -3.49 -24.40
C PHE A 368 -26.68 -3.15 -24.57
N ALA A 369 -27.57 -4.07 -24.21
CA ALA A 369 -29.01 -3.84 -24.24
C ALA A 369 -29.44 -2.67 -23.35
N LEU A 370 -28.84 -2.55 -22.15
CA LEU A 370 -29.11 -1.44 -21.25
C LEU A 370 -28.67 -0.11 -21.88
N ALA A 371 -27.48 -0.10 -22.50
CA ALA A 371 -26.95 1.06 -23.20
C ALA A 371 -27.84 1.48 -24.39
N LEU A 372 -28.28 0.52 -25.21
CA LEU A 372 -29.20 0.77 -26.33
C LEU A 372 -30.51 1.38 -25.85
N ARG A 373 -31.11 0.83 -24.78
CA ARG A 373 -32.33 1.37 -24.18
C ARG A 373 -32.15 2.79 -23.65
N GLN A 374 -31.02 3.08 -23.00
CA GLN A 374 -30.70 4.43 -22.52
C GLN A 374 -30.51 5.44 -23.66
N ALA A 375 -30.03 4.98 -24.82
CA ALA A 375 -29.83 5.79 -26.01
C ALA A 375 -31.04 5.82 -26.96
N GLU A 376 -32.14 5.13 -26.61
CA GLU A 376 -33.33 4.96 -27.46
C GLU A 376 -33.01 4.33 -28.84
N VAL A 377 -32.08 3.37 -28.85
CA VAL A 377 -31.67 2.61 -30.04
C VAL A 377 -32.23 1.19 -29.97
N HIS A 378 -32.69 0.64 -31.10
CA HIS A 378 -33.26 -0.71 -31.19
C HIS A 378 -32.31 -1.68 -31.89
N CYS A 379 -32.20 -2.92 -31.38
CA CYS A 379 -31.45 -4.01 -32.02
C CYS A 379 -32.28 -5.31 -32.01
N PRO A 380 -33.03 -5.62 -33.09
CA PRO A 380 -34.01 -6.71 -33.10
C PRO A 380 -33.46 -8.09 -32.67
N SER A 381 -32.33 -8.52 -33.22
CA SER A 381 -31.73 -9.81 -32.87
C SER A 381 -31.39 -9.94 -31.38
N LEU A 382 -30.98 -8.84 -30.73
CA LEU A 382 -30.68 -8.82 -29.31
C LEU A 382 -31.95 -8.92 -28.48
N ASP A 383 -33.00 -8.20 -28.86
CA ASP A 383 -34.29 -8.25 -28.16
C ASP A 383 -34.89 -9.65 -28.21
N GLU A 384 -34.81 -10.32 -29.37
CA GLU A 384 -35.20 -11.72 -29.54
C GLU A 384 -34.37 -12.65 -28.65
N HIS A 385 -33.05 -12.47 -28.61
CA HIS A 385 -32.15 -13.26 -27.77
C HIS A 385 -32.43 -13.10 -26.26
N LEU A 386 -32.65 -11.86 -25.80
CA LEU A 386 -32.96 -11.57 -24.40
C LEU A 386 -34.32 -12.15 -24.01
N LYS A 387 -35.32 -12.06 -24.89
CA LYS A 387 -36.64 -12.67 -24.68
C LYS A 387 -36.52 -14.19 -24.56
N ALA A 388 -35.84 -14.84 -25.51
CA ALA A 388 -35.63 -16.30 -25.47
C ALA A 388 -34.88 -16.73 -24.18
N THR A 389 -33.90 -15.95 -23.74
CA THR A 389 -33.15 -16.21 -22.51
C THR A 389 -34.01 -16.02 -21.26
N ALA A 390 -34.86 -15.00 -21.23
CA ALA A 390 -35.81 -14.77 -20.15
C ALA A 390 -36.87 -15.89 -20.07
N ASP A 391 -37.39 -16.35 -21.21
CA ASP A 391 -38.32 -17.48 -21.30
C ASP A 391 -37.65 -18.77 -20.79
N ALA A 392 -36.40 -19.01 -21.16
CA ALA A 392 -35.62 -20.15 -20.65
C ALA A 392 -35.43 -20.08 -19.13
N ILE A 393 -35.05 -18.93 -18.58
CA ILE A 393 -34.89 -18.74 -17.13
C ILE A 393 -36.22 -18.89 -16.40
N ALA A 394 -37.31 -18.37 -16.96
CA ALA A 394 -38.65 -18.49 -16.38
C ALA A 394 -39.15 -19.96 -16.33
N SER A 395 -38.59 -20.84 -17.17
CA SER A 395 -38.88 -22.27 -17.14
C SER A 395 -38.07 -23.07 -16.11
N LEU A 396 -37.04 -22.47 -15.50
CA LEU A 396 -36.21 -23.15 -14.50
C LEU A 396 -36.91 -23.21 -13.14
N GLU A 397 -36.91 -24.39 -12.51
CA GLU A 397 -37.40 -24.57 -11.13
C GLU A 397 -36.48 -23.90 -10.09
N SER A 398 -35.18 -23.81 -10.37
CA SER A 398 -34.19 -23.14 -9.52
C SER A 398 -33.14 -22.44 -10.37
N ILE A 399 -32.67 -21.28 -9.90
CA ILE A 399 -31.67 -20.47 -10.60
C ILE A 399 -30.28 -20.77 -10.00
N PRO A 400 -29.33 -21.31 -10.79
CA PRO A 400 -27.96 -21.51 -10.36
C PRO A 400 -27.31 -20.20 -9.88
N ALA A 401 -26.54 -20.27 -8.80
CA ALA A 401 -25.96 -19.07 -8.17
C ALA A 401 -25.04 -18.26 -9.10
N ASP A 402 -24.34 -18.94 -10.01
CA ASP A 402 -23.48 -18.35 -11.04
C ASP A 402 -24.26 -17.57 -12.11
N THR A 403 -25.54 -17.90 -12.33
CA THR A 403 -26.43 -17.19 -13.28
C THR A 403 -27.17 -15.99 -12.69
N ALA A 404 -27.15 -15.82 -11.36
CA ALA A 404 -27.89 -14.78 -10.65
C ALA A 404 -27.60 -13.36 -11.18
N GLY A 405 -26.34 -13.08 -11.52
CA GLY A 405 -25.94 -11.79 -12.10
C GLY A 405 -26.61 -11.50 -13.45
N GLY A 406 -26.77 -12.52 -14.30
CA GLY A 406 -27.49 -12.39 -15.57
C GLY A 406 -28.99 -12.15 -15.37
N VAL A 407 -29.59 -12.86 -14.41
CA VAL A 407 -31.01 -12.72 -14.06
C VAL A 407 -31.31 -11.31 -13.54
N HIS A 408 -30.48 -10.78 -12.63
CA HIS A 408 -30.63 -9.41 -12.13
C HIS A 408 -30.54 -8.35 -13.24
N ARG A 409 -29.70 -8.57 -14.26
CA ARG A 409 -29.65 -7.69 -15.44
C ARG A 409 -30.93 -7.76 -16.26
N LEU A 410 -31.45 -8.96 -16.54
CA LEU A 410 -32.72 -9.12 -17.26
C LEU A 410 -33.90 -8.45 -16.53
N ILE A 411 -33.92 -8.53 -15.20
CA ILE A 411 -34.89 -7.81 -14.36
C ILE A 411 -34.69 -6.29 -14.49
N SER A 412 -33.45 -5.81 -14.46
CA SER A 412 -33.12 -4.38 -14.61
C SER A 412 -33.50 -3.83 -15.99
N LEU A 413 -33.41 -4.68 -17.01
CA LEU A 413 -33.89 -4.40 -18.37
C LEU A 413 -35.42 -4.49 -18.51
N GLY A 414 -36.14 -4.99 -17.49
CA GLY A 414 -37.58 -5.19 -17.56
C GLY A 414 -38.02 -6.34 -18.48
N VAL A 415 -37.09 -7.21 -18.89
CA VAL A 415 -37.38 -8.39 -19.73
C VAL A 415 -37.91 -9.53 -18.87
N LEU A 416 -37.44 -9.63 -17.62
CA LEU A 416 -37.89 -10.63 -16.64
C LEU A 416 -38.62 -9.95 -15.47
N SER A 417 -39.70 -10.57 -14.98
CA SER A 417 -40.47 -10.02 -13.85
C SER A 417 -39.67 -10.09 -12.53
N ARG A 418 -39.94 -9.14 -11.61
CA ARG A 418 -39.32 -9.15 -10.27
C ARG A 418 -39.71 -10.38 -9.45
N SER A 419 -40.83 -11.04 -9.75
CA SER A 419 -41.25 -12.27 -9.06
C SER A 419 -40.30 -13.43 -9.35
N ALA A 420 -39.62 -13.46 -10.51
CA ALA A 420 -38.60 -14.47 -10.78
C ALA A 420 -37.37 -14.35 -9.85
N ALA A 421 -37.15 -13.19 -9.22
CA ALA A 421 -36.04 -12.97 -8.30
C ALA A 421 -36.18 -13.74 -6.98
N SER A 422 -37.39 -14.15 -6.59
CA SER A 422 -37.58 -14.92 -5.35
C SER A 422 -36.98 -16.33 -5.41
N SER A 423 -36.72 -16.84 -6.62
CA SER A 423 -36.08 -18.13 -6.86
C SER A 423 -34.54 -18.05 -6.86
N ILE A 424 -33.98 -16.83 -6.76
CA ILE A 424 -32.53 -16.64 -6.60
C ILE A 424 -32.20 -16.91 -5.13
N PRO A 425 -31.27 -17.83 -4.81
CA PRO A 425 -30.81 -18.02 -3.45
C PRO A 425 -30.42 -16.68 -2.85
N ARG A 426 -31.03 -16.28 -1.72
CA ARG A 426 -30.61 -15.08 -1.00
C ARG A 426 -29.14 -15.27 -0.67
N GLN A 427 -28.26 -14.55 -1.36
CA GLN A 427 -26.88 -14.41 -0.92
C GLN A 427 -26.99 -13.82 0.48
N THR A 428 -26.59 -14.61 1.48
CA THR A 428 -26.44 -14.13 2.85
C THR A 428 -25.56 -12.90 2.74
N THR A 429 -26.16 -11.73 3.01
CA THR A 429 -25.46 -10.45 3.03
C THR A 429 -24.40 -10.55 4.10
N ARG A 430 -23.20 -10.97 3.70
CA ARG A 430 -22.08 -11.31 4.57
C ARG A 430 -21.66 -10.04 5.28
N ARG A 431 -22.13 -9.92 6.51
CA ARG A 431 -22.02 -8.74 7.39
C ARG A 431 -20.66 -8.66 8.11
N GLU A 432 -19.65 -9.37 7.60
CA GLU A 432 -18.28 -9.43 8.13
C GLU A 432 -17.29 -8.69 7.23
N ARG A 433 -17.71 -7.63 6.52
CA ARG A 433 -16.81 -6.87 5.63
C ARG A 433 -16.06 -5.77 6.39
N HIS A 434 -15.27 -6.16 7.38
CA HIS A 434 -14.30 -5.24 8.01
C HIS A 434 -12.88 -5.39 7.45
N LEU A 435 -12.65 -6.38 6.57
CA LEU A 435 -11.32 -6.76 6.10
C LEU A 435 -11.06 -6.49 4.62
N TYR A 436 -10.05 -5.65 4.35
CA TYR A 436 -9.52 -5.51 2.99
C TYR A 436 -8.96 -6.86 2.51
N PRO A 437 -9.36 -7.35 1.32
CA PRO A 437 -8.94 -8.67 0.85
C PRO A 437 -7.44 -8.68 0.46
N LEU A 438 -6.61 -9.37 1.26
CA LEU A 438 -5.15 -9.44 1.04
C LEU A 438 -4.78 -9.91 -0.37
N HIS A 439 -5.47 -10.92 -0.91
CA HIS A 439 -5.23 -11.44 -2.25
C HIS A 439 -5.45 -10.38 -3.35
N ALA A 440 -6.40 -9.45 -3.16
CA ALA A 440 -6.60 -8.36 -4.10
C ALA A 440 -5.47 -7.33 -4.00
N ALA A 441 -4.95 -7.09 -2.80
CA ALA A 441 -3.79 -6.22 -2.58
C ALA A 441 -2.54 -6.77 -3.30
N VAL A 442 -2.28 -8.09 -3.20
CA VAL A 442 -1.23 -8.79 -3.96
C VAL A 442 -1.46 -8.64 -5.45
N SER A 443 -2.67 -8.96 -5.94
CA SER A 443 -3.01 -8.89 -7.36
C SER A 443 -2.83 -7.49 -7.95
N LEU A 444 -3.13 -6.43 -7.19
CA LEU A 444 -2.87 -5.04 -7.60
C LEU A 444 -1.38 -4.73 -7.69
N CYS A 445 -0.58 -5.19 -6.73
CA CYS A 445 0.88 -5.05 -6.78
C CYS A 445 1.43 -5.78 -8.01
N GLU A 446 1.15 -7.07 -8.16
CA GLU A 446 1.61 -7.89 -9.30
C GLU A 446 1.23 -7.27 -10.64
N ALA A 447 -0.01 -6.83 -10.80
CA ALA A 447 -0.47 -6.19 -12.03
C ALA A 447 0.27 -4.88 -12.32
N ARG A 448 0.68 -4.13 -11.28
CA ARG A 448 1.53 -2.94 -11.43
C ARG A 448 2.95 -3.33 -11.85
N GLU A 449 3.54 -4.34 -11.24
CA GLU A 449 4.93 -4.75 -11.51
C GLU A 449 5.09 -5.31 -12.93
N THR A 450 4.11 -6.12 -13.35
CA THR A 450 4.06 -6.76 -14.66
C THR A 450 3.40 -5.90 -15.74
N TYR A 451 2.94 -4.71 -15.38
CA TYR A 451 2.24 -3.77 -16.27
C TYR A 451 0.97 -4.37 -16.93
N HIS A 452 0.27 -5.28 -16.23
CA HIS A 452 -0.98 -5.89 -16.67
C HIS A 452 -2.21 -5.03 -16.28
N LEU A 453 -2.39 -3.90 -16.99
CA LEU A 453 -3.48 -2.95 -16.68
C LEU A 453 -4.89 -3.54 -16.75
N GLY A 454 -5.11 -4.55 -17.61
CA GLY A 454 -6.38 -5.27 -17.67
C GLY A 454 -6.72 -6.02 -16.38
N GLN A 455 -5.73 -6.72 -15.79
CA GLN A 455 -5.87 -7.39 -14.49
C GLN A 455 -6.11 -6.37 -13.38
N MET A 456 -5.32 -5.30 -13.35
CA MET A 456 -5.49 -4.21 -12.38
C MET A 456 -6.91 -3.63 -12.42
N ALA A 457 -7.42 -3.31 -13.60
CA ALA A 457 -8.78 -2.79 -13.77
C ALA A 457 -9.85 -3.80 -13.33
N GLY A 458 -9.65 -5.09 -13.62
CA GLY A 458 -10.53 -6.16 -13.13
C GLY A 458 -10.57 -6.22 -11.60
N THR A 459 -9.41 -6.27 -10.94
CA THR A 459 -9.30 -6.29 -9.47
C THR A 459 -9.91 -5.03 -8.84
N LEU A 460 -9.64 -3.85 -9.41
CA LEU A 460 -10.24 -2.58 -8.99
C LEU A 460 -11.78 -2.63 -9.03
N ARG A 461 -12.34 -3.08 -10.16
CA ARG A 461 -13.79 -3.21 -10.33
C ARG A 461 -14.39 -4.11 -9.23
N THR A 462 -13.79 -5.27 -8.96
CA THR A 462 -14.25 -6.18 -7.91
C THR A 462 -14.22 -5.51 -6.54
N LEU A 463 -13.09 -4.89 -6.18
CA LEU A 463 -12.95 -4.17 -4.90
C LEU A 463 -14.01 -3.08 -4.73
N ILE A 464 -14.26 -2.27 -5.76
CA ILE A 464 -15.27 -1.21 -5.74
C ILE A 464 -16.67 -1.80 -5.54
N GLN A 465 -17.01 -2.86 -6.28
CA GLN A 465 -18.30 -3.54 -6.17
C GLN A 465 -18.50 -4.21 -4.79
N GLU A 466 -17.41 -4.58 -4.14
CA GLU A 466 -17.42 -5.16 -2.80
C GLU A 466 -17.47 -4.11 -1.67
N GLY A 467 -17.39 -2.82 -2.00
CA GLY A 467 -17.45 -1.71 -1.04
C GLY A 467 -16.09 -1.17 -0.60
N TRP A 468 -15.00 -1.64 -1.20
CA TRP A 468 -13.62 -1.21 -0.89
C TRP A 468 -13.15 0.00 -1.70
N GLY A 469 -14.07 0.72 -2.36
CA GLY A 469 -13.75 1.88 -3.20
C GLY A 469 -13.04 3.01 -2.46
N HIS A 470 -13.37 3.24 -1.19
CA HIS A 470 -12.78 4.32 -0.39
C HIS A 470 -11.44 3.94 0.27
N HIS A 471 -11.09 2.65 0.32
CA HIS A 471 -9.84 2.23 0.94
C HIS A 471 -8.64 2.78 0.16
N ARG A 472 -7.61 3.26 0.88
CA ARG A 472 -6.43 3.91 0.28
C ARG A 472 -5.77 3.10 -0.83
N ILE A 473 -5.57 1.79 -0.64
CA ILE A 473 -5.00 0.91 -1.69
C ILE A 473 -5.83 0.99 -2.98
N THR A 474 -7.15 0.96 -2.88
CA THR A 474 -8.04 1.05 -4.05
C THR A 474 -7.97 2.42 -4.70
N ARG A 475 -7.96 3.51 -3.92
CA ARG A 475 -7.82 4.88 -4.43
C ARG A 475 -6.47 5.13 -5.11
N ASP A 476 -5.39 4.58 -4.56
CA ASP A 476 -4.05 4.66 -5.13
C ASP A 476 -3.91 3.79 -6.39
N ALA A 477 -4.52 2.61 -6.41
CA ALA A 477 -4.63 1.79 -7.60
C ALA A 477 -5.39 2.50 -8.73
N LEU A 478 -6.50 3.16 -8.40
CA LEU A 478 -7.30 3.96 -9.33
C LEU A 478 -6.49 5.13 -9.90
N SER A 479 -5.78 5.86 -9.03
CA SER A 479 -4.89 6.96 -9.41
C SER A 479 -3.73 6.50 -10.28
N PHE A 480 -3.14 5.34 -9.97
CA PHE A 480 -2.10 4.73 -10.80
C PHE A 480 -2.64 4.40 -12.20
N LEU A 481 -3.83 3.77 -12.28
CA LEU A 481 -4.46 3.41 -13.55
C LEU A 481 -4.74 4.67 -14.40
N ILE A 482 -5.31 5.72 -13.81
CA ILE A 482 -5.55 7.02 -14.47
C ILE A 482 -4.26 7.63 -15.01
N ALA A 483 -3.17 7.56 -14.24
CA ALA A 483 -1.87 8.05 -14.69
C ALA A 483 -1.29 7.28 -15.89
N GLN A 484 -1.84 6.11 -16.24
CA GLN A 484 -1.46 5.38 -17.46
C GLN A 484 -2.23 5.83 -18.71
N GLN A 485 -3.15 6.78 -18.60
CA GLN A 485 -3.88 7.31 -19.75
C GLN A 485 -2.98 8.23 -20.59
N ASN A 486 -2.91 7.97 -21.89
CA ASN A 486 -2.21 8.84 -22.82
C ASN A 486 -3.06 10.05 -23.24
N THR A 487 -2.45 11.00 -23.97
CA THR A 487 -3.13 12.21 -24.44
C THR A 487 -4.30 11.95 -25.39
N GLY A 488 -4.32 10.81 -26.07
CA GLY A 488 -5.43 10.36 -26.93
C GLY A 488 -6.58 9.69 -26.18
N GLY A 489 -6.45 9.44 -24.87
CA GLY A 489 -7.50 8.84 -24.04
C GLY A 489 -7.37 7.33 -23.83
N ALA A 490 -6.47 6.65 -24.54
CA ALA A 490 -6.24 5.22 -24.35
C ALA A 490 -5.40 4.96 -23.09
N PHE A 491 -5.58 3.78 -22.49
CA PHE A 491 -4.81 3.34 -21.33
C PHE A 491 -3.62 2.46 -21.71
N GLY A 492 -2.47 2.80 -21.14
CA GLY A 492 -1.22 2.05 -21.24
C GLY A 492 -0.45 2.28 -22.53
N TYR A 493 0.81 1.87 -22.47
CA TYR A 493 1.72 1.80 -23.61
C TYR A 493 2.47 0.46 -23.58
N PRO A 494 1.87 -0.61 -24.11
CA PRO A 494 2.51 -1.91 -24.05
C PRO A 494 3.81 -1.92 -24.86
N ALA A 495 4.88 -2.47 -24.28
CA ALA A 495 6.17 -2.66 -24.95
C ALA A 495 6.12 -3.85 -25.93
N PHE A 496 5.28 -3.77 -26.97
CA PHE A 496 5.28 -4.72 -28.08
C PHE A 496 5.97 -4.11 -29.30
N ASP A 497 6.88 -4.84 -29.94
CA ASP A 497 7.46 -4.43 -31.22
C ASP A 497 6.41 -4.41 -32.34
N ASP A 498 5.47 -5.37 -32.34
CA ASP A 498 4.35 -5.41 -33.28
C ASP A 498 3.29 -4.34 -32.95
N ARG A 499 3.08 -3.42 -33.88
CA ARG A 499 2.07 -2.35 -33.77
C ARG A 499 0.65 -2.90 -33.64
N THR A 500 0.34 -4.03 -34.29
CA THR A 500 -1.00 -4.62 -34.26
C THR A 500 -1.31 -5.24 -32.90
N ALA A 501 -0.39 -6.03 -32.35
CA ALA A 501 -0.45 -6.54 -30.99
C ALA A 501 -0.55 -5.40 -29.97
N ARG A 502 0.25 -4.34 -30.14
CA ARG A 502 0.19 -3.14 -29.29
C ARG A 502 -1.19 -2.50 -29.29
N ARG A 503 -1.78 -2.30 -30.47
CA ARG A 503 -3.11 -1.69 -30.59
C ARG A 503 -4.20 -2.57 -29.97
N ARG A 504 -4.15 -3.89 -30.18
CA ARG A 504 -5.09 -4.84 -29.56
C ARG A 504 -5.00 -4.84 -28.04
N ALA A 505 -3.79 -4.84 -27.49
CA ALA A 505 -3.57 -4.77 -26.04
C ALA A 505 -4.10 -3.45 -25.47
N GLN A 506 -3.78 -2.32 -26.10
CA GLN A 506 -4.25 -1.00 -25.69
C GLN A 506 -5.78 -0.89 -25.74
N TYR A 507 -6.43 -1.46 -26.76
CA TYR A 507 -7.88 -1.52 -26.85
C TYR A 507 -8.49 -2.33 -25.70
N SER A 508 -7.96 -3.52 -25.45
CA SER A 508 -8.39 -4.37 -24.34
C SER A 508 -8.23 -3.70 -22.97
N TRP A 509 -7.08 -3.06 -22.73
CA TRP A 509 -6.82 -2.35 -21.48
C TRP A 509 -7.70 -1.12 -21.30
N THR A 510 -7.90 -0.34 -22.35
CA THR A 510 -8.79 0.84 -22.32
C THR A 510 -10.22 0.42 -22.01
N ARG A 511 -10.71 -0.65 -22.64
CA ARG A 511 -12.02 -1.24 -22.34
C ARG A 511 -12.15 -1.61 -20.86
N SER A 512 -11.20 -2.38 -20.32
CA SER A 512 -11.23 -2.79 -18.91
C SER A 512 -11.15 -1.60 -17.96
N ALA A 513 -10.29 -0.61 -18.26
CA ALA A 513 -10.15 0.61 -17.47
C ALA A 513 -11.46 1.41 -17.43
N VAL A 514 -12.14 1.60 -18.57
CA VAL A 514 -13.43 2.30 -18.63
C VAL A 514 -14.47 1.64 -17.75
N ILE A 515 -14.57 0.30 -17.74
CA ILE A 515 -15.51 -0.41 -16.87
C ILE A 515 -15.16 -0.19 -15.39
N ALA A 516 -13.89 -0.26 -15.01
CA ALA A 516 -13.44 -0.05 -13.63
C ALA A 516 -13.72 1.39 -13.15
N LEU A 517 -13.40 2.39 -13.98
CA LEU A 517 -13.66 3.81 -13.71
C LEU A 517 -15.16 4.11 -13.63
N ALA A 518 -15.98 3.49 -14.49
CA ALA A 518 -17.43 3.63 -14.44
C ALA A 518 -18.00 3.06 -13.13
N ALA A 519 -17.50 1.90 -12.68
CA ALA A 519 -17.86 1.34 -11.38
C ALA A 519 -17.54 2.34 -10.25
N ALA A 520 -16.32 2.89 -10.22
CA ALA A 520 -15.91 3.89 -9.24
C ALA A 520 -16.80 5.14 -9.22
N ALA A 521 -17.12 5.68 -10.40
CA ALA A 521 -17.96 6.88 -10.54
C ALA A 521 -19.41 6.64 -10.10
N THR A 522 -19.96 5.44 -10.32
CA THR A 522 -21.34 5.11 -9.94
C THR A 522 -21.52 4.83 -8.45
N THR A 523 -20.52 4.24 -7.77
CA THR A 523 -20.59 3.94 -6.33
C THR A 523 -20.46 5.16 -5.43
N GLY A 524 -20.20 6.34 -5.99
CA GLY A 524 -20.20 7.59 -5.24
C GLY A 524 -18.88 7.92 -4.56
N LEU A 525 -17.75 7.50 -5.15
CA LEU A 525 -16.53 8.31 -5.10
C LEU A 525 -16.86 9.60 -5.87
N ARG A 526 -17.60 10.52 -5.24
CA ARG A 526 -18.17 11.70 -5.89
C ARG A 526 -17.18 12.85 -5.80
N ASP A 527 -16.73 13.31 -6.97
CA ASP A 527 -16.05 14.60 -7.20
C ASP A 527 -16.61 15.77 -6.36
#